data_AF-A0A7V8YRP7-F1
#
_entry.id   AF-A0A7V8YRP7-F1
#
_cell.length_a   1.000
_cell.length_b   1.000
_cell.length_c   1.000
_cell.angle_alpha   90.00
_cell.angle_beta   90.00
_cell.angle_gamma   90.00
#
_symmetry.space_group_name_H-M   'P 1'
#
loop_
_entity.id
_entity.type
_entity.pdbx_description
1 polymer ?
#
loop_
_entity_poly.entity_id
_entity_poly.type
_entity_poly.pdbx_seq_one_letter_code
_entity_poly.pdbx_strand_id
1 'polypeptide(L)'
;MRATGPGPFLVNGLVVAPEGQPVRLCRALDESPAPEPPGCAEPSLVVEGLEVDSVSGLETTGTPPTRWTPEPVQLLGDVTGGVLTVARGGCGCPARAR
;
A
#
# COMPACT_ATOMS: atom_id res chain seq x y z
N MET A 1 -4.56 11.65 -7.51
CA MET A 1 -4.56 10.42 -8.35
C MET A 1 -5.97 9.89 -8.43
N ARG A 2 -6.54 9.73 -9.63
CA ARG A 2 -7.83 9.05 -9.84
C ARG A 2 -7.57 7.93 -10.85
N ALA A 3 -7.63 6.68 -10.40
CA ALA A 3 -7.64 5.52 -11.27
C ALA A 3 -9.03 4.91 -11.19
N THR A 4 -9.71 4.80 -12.33
CA THR A 4 -10.95 4.04 -12.48
C THR A 4 -10.85 3.36 -13.83
N GLY A 5 -10.73 2.04 -13.84
CA GLY A 5 -10.60 1.25 -15.05
C GLY A 5 -10.89 -0.22 -14.77
N PRO A 6 -11.34 -0.97 -15.77
CA PRO A 6 -11.69 -2.37 -15.59
C PRO A 6 -10.42 -3.23 -15.45
N GLY A 7 -10.22 -3.83 -14.29
CA GLY A 7 -9.17 -4.83 -14.03
C GLY A 7 -8.21 -4.47 -12.89
N PRO A 8 -7.38 -5.44 -12.46
CA PRO A 8 -6.43 -5.22 -11.38
C PRO A 8 -5.34 -4.25 -11.85
N PHE A 9 -5.05 -3.28 -10.99
CA PHE A 9 -3.98 -2.31 -11.17
C PHE A 9 -2.72 -2.79 -10.46
N LEU A 10 -1.61 -2.73 -11.18
CA LEU A 10 -0.29 -2.80 -10.57
C LEU A 10 0.11 -1.39 -10.15
N VAL A 11 0.10 -1.13 -8.86
CA VAL A 11 0.42 0.17 -8.27
C VAL A 11 1.79 0.10 -7.62
N ASN A 12 2.67 1.03 -8.00
CA ASN A 12 3.99 1.19 -7.40
C ASN A 12 3.93 2.29 -6.33
N GLY A 13 4.42 2.01 -5.13
CA GLY A 13 4.47 3.00 -4.05
C GLY A 13 5.15 2.50 -2.78
N LEU A 14 5.28 3.38 -1.80
CA LEU A 14 5.89 3.11 -0.51
C LEU A 14 4.77 2.74 0.47
N VAL A 15 4.90 1.61 1.17
CA VAL A 15 3.90 1.18 2.14
C VAL A 15 4.18 1.86 3.47
N VAL A 16 3.13 2.38 4.11
CA VAL A 16 3.17 2.89 5.49
C VAL A 16 1.99 2.29 6.24
N ALA A 17 2.29 1.55 7.31
CA ALA A 17 1.35 0.81 8.15
C ALA A 17 1.60 1.17 9.63
N PRO A 18 1.00 2.26 10.12
CA PRO A 18 1.06 2.61 11.53
C PRO A 18 0.21 1.63 12.35
N GLU A 19 0.67 1.25 13.53
CA GLU A 19 -0.10 0.38 14.42
C GLU A 19 -1.48 0.99 14.73
N GLY A 20 -2.54 0.19 14.57
CA GLY A 20 -3.93 0.60 14.81
C GLY A 20 -4.53 1.54 13.75
N GLN A 21 -3.81 1.85 12.67
CA GLN A 21 -4.27 2.70 11.58
C GLN A 21 -4.36 1.93 10.25
N PRO A 22 -5.20 2.40 9.30
CA PRO A 22 -5.26 1.79 7.98
C PRO A 22 -3.91 1.88 7.25
N VAL A 23 -3.56 0.82 6.54
CA VAL A 23 -2.37 0.78 5.70
C VAL A 23 -2.54 1.76 4.54
N ARG A 24 -1.47 2.46 4.22
CA ARG A 24 -1.43 3.45 3.13
C ARG A 24 -0.33 3.12 2.16
N LEU A 25 -0.60 3.34 0.87
CA LEU A 25 0.39 3.35 -0.19
C LEU A 25 0.66 4.80 -0.56
N CYS A 26 1.83 5.29 -0.16
CA CYS A 26 2.32 6.62 -0.45
C CYS A 26 3.04 6.64 -1.81
N ARG A 27 2.93 7.75 -2.54
CA ARG A 27 3.77 7.97 -3.73
C ARG A 27 5.21 8.35 -3.34
N ALA A 28 5.34 9.14 -2.29
CA ALA A 28 6.59 9.60 -1.73
C ALA A 28 6.45 9.65 -0.20
N LEU A 29 7.54 9.36 0.50
CA LEU A 29 7.66 9.57 1.93
C LEU A 29 7.98 11.03 2.21
N ASP A 30 7.54 11.56 3.35
CA ASP A 30 8.01 12.88 3.80
C ASP A 30 9.44 12.84 4.31
N GLU A 31 10.08 14.02 4.29
CA GLU A 31 11.38 14.21 4.93
C GLU A 31 11.19 14.27 6.46
N SER A 32 10.94 13.11 7.06
CA SER A 32 10.93 12.96 8.51
C SER A 32 12.37 12.85 9.03
N PRO A 33 12.76 13.65 10.04
CA PRO A 33 14.04 13.47 10.71
C PRO A 33 14.03 12.13 11.46
N ALA A 34 15.06 11.31 11.26
CA ALA A 34 15.25 10.13 12.11
C ALA A 34 15.33 10.59 13.60
N PRO A 35 14.62 9.95 14.54
CA PRO A 35 14.11 8.57 14.54
C PRO A 35 12.60 8.42 14.29
N GLU A 36 11.93 9.40 13.68
CA GLU A 36 10.49 9.35 13.43
C GLU A 36 10.17 8.53 12.17
N PRO A 37 9.07 7.76 12.15
CA PRO A 37 8.69 7.00 10.96
C PRO A 37 8.19 7.99 9.89
N PRO A 38 8.60 7.83 8.63
CA PRO A 38 8.14 8.70 7.57
C PRO A 38 6.65 8.46 7.27
N GLY A 39 5.91 9.54 7.07
CA GLY A 39 4.54 9.52 6.60
C GLY A 39 4.44 9.65 5.07
N CYS A 40 3.22 9.80 4.57
CA CYS A 40 2.99 10.09 3.16
C CYS A 40 3.07 11.60 2.89
N ALA A 41 4.05 12.06 2.10
CA ALA A 41 4.15 13.46 1.68
C ALA A 41 3.07 13.90 0.69
N GLU A 42 2.56 12.94 -0.09
CA GLU A 42 1.68 13.13 -1.26
C GLU A 42 0.36 12.36 -1.08
N PRO A 43 -0.68 12.58 -1.92
CA PRO A 43 -1.93 11.84 -1.84
C PRO A 43 -1.69 10.32 -1.79
N SER A 44 -2.13 9.70 -0.69
CA SER A 44 -1.98 8.27 -0.42
C SER A 44 -3.23 7.49 -0.84
N LEU A 45 -3.04 6.25 -1.29
CA LEU A 45 -4.14 5.29 -1.43
C LEU A 45 -4.29 4.50 -0.13
N VAL A 46 -5.52 4.28 0.32
CA VAL A 46 -5.77 3.33 1.41
C VAL A 46 -5.63 1.93 0.85
N VAL A 47 -4.93 1.05 1.55
CA VAL A 47 -4.74 -0.34 1.13
C VAL A 47 -5.52 -1.27 2.05
N GLU A 48 -6.34 -2.13 1.47
CA GLU A 48 -7.09 -3.15 2.18
C GLU A 48 -6.69 -4.56 1.73
N GLY A 49 -6.73 -5.51 2.66
CA GLY A 49 -6.42 -6.92 2.38
C GLY A 49 -4.92 -7.24 2.24
N LEU A 50 -4.04 -6.24 2.34
CA LEU A 50 -2.59 -6.45 2.34
C LEU A 50 -2.13 -7.08 3.66
N GLU A 51 -1.51 -8.25 3.57
CA GLU A 51 -0.77 -8.82 4.70
C GLU A 51 0.55 -8.08 4.81
N VAL A 52 0.63 -7.11 5.72
CA VAL A 52 1.84 -6.28 5.92
C VAL A 52 3.06 -7.18 6.15
N ASP A 53 2.94 -8.25 6.93
CA ASP A 53 4.02 -9.22 7.19
C ASP A 53 4.53 -9.95 5.93
N SER A 54 3.80 -9.92 4.82
CA SER A 54 4.23 -10.47 3.53
C SER A 54 5.04 -9.49 2.67
N VAL A 55 5.04 -8.20 3.04
CA VAL A 55 5.79 -7.17 2.31
C VAL A 55 7.27 -7.29 2.66
N SER A 56 8.08 -7.53 1.64
CA SER A 56 9.53 -7.63 1.80
C SER A 56 10.15 -6.24 2.02
N GLY A 57 11.21 -6.19 2.84
CA GLY A 57 11.95 -4.94 3.07
C GLY A 57 11.24 -3.93 3.96
N LEU A 58 10.31 -4.38 4.82
CA LEU A 58 9.71 -3.50 5.82
C LEU A 58 10.71 -3.15 6.93
N GLU A 59 10.81 -1.86 7.20
CA GLU A 59 11.41 -1.33 8.40
C GLU A 59 10.32 -1.00 9.43
N THR A 60 10.68 -1.01 10.70
CA THR A 60 9.79 -0.63 11.81
C THR A 60 10.45 0.45 12.63
N THR A 61 9.76 1.58 12.80
CA THR A 61 10.33 2.76 13.45
C THR A 61 9.25 3.53 14.22
N GLY A 62 9.66 4.34 15.21
CA GLY A 62 8.77 5.22 15.96
C GLY A 62 8.07 4.60 17.17
N THR A 63 7.31 5.42 17.89
CA THR A 63 6.40 5.00 18.96
C THR A 63 5.10 5.80 18.86
N PRO A 64 3.97 5.17 18.50
CA PRO A 64 3.77 3.73 18.27
C PRO A 64 4.53 3.20 17.03
N PRO A 65 4.88 1.90 17.01
CA PRO A 65 5.63 1.30 15.91
C PRO A 65 4.87 1.45 14.59
N THR A 66 5.54 2.03 13.61
CA THR A 66 5.04 2.16 12.24
C THR A 66 5.91 1.31 11.34
N ARG A 67 5.29 0.42 10.57
CA ARG A 67 6.00 -0.39 9.57
C ARG A 67 5.95 0.30 8.22
N TRP A 68 7.06 0.41 7.54
CA TRP A 68 7.13 1.12 6.26
C TRP A 68 8.23 0.57 5.36
N THR A 69 8.13 0.79 4.05
CA THR A 69 9.17 0.36 3.10
C THR A 69 10.04 1.55 2.69
N PRO A 70 11.38 1.45 2.76
CA PRO A 70 12.30 2.49 2.30
C PRO A 70 12.38 2.52 0.77
N GLU A 71 12.09 1.40 0.13
CA GLU A 71 12.02 1.27 -1.33
C GLU A 71 10.55 1.08 -1.80
N PRO A 72 10.19 1.58 -3.00
CA PRO A 72 8.86 1.36 -3.54
C PRO A 72 8.60 -0.12 -3.81
N VAL A 73 7.42 -0.59 -3.41
CA VAL A 73 6.93 -1.94 -3.69
C VAL A 73 5.82 -1.91 -4.74
N GLN A 74 5.62 -3.05 -5.40
CA GLN A 74 4.54 -3.27 -6.34
C GLN A 74 3.40 -4.02 -5.67
N LEU A 75 2.22 -3.40 -5.62
CA LEU A 75 1.00 -4.03 -5.16
C LEU A 75 0.06 -4.25 -6.34
N LEU A 76 -0.49 -5.45 -6.44
CA LEU A 76 -1.50 -5.79 -7.42
C LEU A 76 -2.87 -5.85 -6.75
N GLY A 77 -3.83 -5.07 -7.24
CA GLY A 77 -5.17 -5.06 -6.67
C GLY A 77 -6.15 -4.17 -7.43
N ASP A 78 -7.41 -4.19 -7.02
CA ASP A 78 -8.45 -3.37 -7.62
C ASP A 78 -8.50 -1.99 -6.94
N VAL A 79 -8.50 -0.92 -7.74
CA VAL A 79 -8.62 0.44 -7.21
C VAL A 79 -10.05 0.94 -7.40
N THR A 80 -10.78 1.09 -6.30
CA THR A 80 -12.16 1.61 -6.30
C THR A 80 -12.27 2.74 -5.29
N GLY A 81 -12.72 3.92 -5.74
CA GLY A 81 -13.01 5.04 -4.84
C GLY A 81 -11.81 5.58 -4.04
N GLY A 82 -10.57 5.32 -4.47
CA GLY A 82 -9.35 5.72 -3.74
C GLY A 82 -8.85 4.68 -2.72
N VAL A 83 -9.44 3.49 -2.73
CA VAL A 83 -8.98 2.33 -1.96
C VAL A 83 -8.41 1.30 -2.93
N LEU A 84 -7.20 0.79 -2.65
CA LEU A 84 -6.58 -0.33 -3.32
C LEU A 84 -6.86 -1.60 -2.51
N THR A 85 -7.67 -2.50 -3.05
CA THR A 85 -7.92 -3.80 -2.43
C THR A 85 -6.97 -4.82 -3.05
N VAL A 86 -5.99 -5.30 -2.27
CA VAL A 86 -5.03 -6.31 -2.72
C VAL A 86 -5.72 -7.66 -2.69
N ALA A 87 -5.85 -8.29 -3.86
CA ALA A 87 -6.32 -9.66 -3.94
C ALA A 87 -5.20 -10.55 -3.39
N ARG A 88 -5.43 -11.23 -2.25
CA ARG A 88 -4.56 -12.31 -1.77
C ARG A 88 -4.31 -13.25 -2.95
N GLY A 89 -3.04 -13.55 -3.20
CA GLY A 89 -2.56 -14.28 -4.38
C GLY A 89 -3.53 -15.34 -4.88
N GLY A 90 -4.16 -15.03 -6.01
CA GLY A 90 -4.84 -15.99 -6.85
C GLY A 90 -4.60 -15.55 -8.28
N CYS A 91 -3.72 -16.26 -8.99
CA CYS A 91 -3.84 -16.35 -10.43
C CYS A 91 -5.26 -16.86 -10.71
N GLY A 92 -6.18 -15.96 -11.00
CA GLY A 92 -7.58 -16.26 -11.21
C GLY A 92 -8.15 -15.23 -12.13
N CYS A 93 -7.87 -15.36 -13.43
CA CYS A 93 -8.64 -14.73 -14.48
C CYS A 93 -10.15 -14.80 -14.12
N PRO A 94 -10.91 -13.71 -14.21
CA PRO A 94 -12.35 -13.82 -14.16
C PRO A 94 -12.78 -14.60 -15.41
N ALA A 95 -13.10 -15.89 -15.25
CA ALA A 95 -13.83 -16.64 -16.25
C ALA A 95 -15.22 -16.03 -16.36
N ARG A 96 -15.31 -15.00 -17.18
CA ARG A 96 -16.53 -14.44 -17.71
C ARG A 96 -17.19 -15.53 -18.55
N ALA A 97 -18.21 -16.20 -18.02
CA ALA A 97 -19.10 -17.03 -18.83
C ALA A 97 -20.55 -16.67 -18.47
N ARG A 98 -21.23 -16.15 -19.48
CA ARG A 98 -22.68 -15.96 -19.54
C ARG A 98 -23.40 -17.29 -19.53
#